data_AF-A0A392PL07-F1
#
_entry.id   AF-A0A392PL07-F1
#
_cell.length_a   1.000
_cell.length_b   1.000
_cell.length_c   1.000
_cell.angle_alpha   90.00
_cell.angle_beta   90.00
_cell.angle_gamma   90.00
#
_symmetry.space_group_name_H-M   'P 1'
#
loop_
_entity.id
_entity.type
_entity.pdbx_description
1 polymer ?
#
loop_
_entity_poly.entity_id
_entity_poly.type
_entity_poly.pdbx_seq_one_letter_code
_entity_poly.pdbx_strand_id
1 'polypeptide(L)'
;ITPWEFKASRGHPVSTPYDYLIGCDNELAKLHTSHPEACDKVGGVIIMHIDDLRKFAMLWLHKTEEVRADRAHYARNITGDIYESGWISEMYGYSFGAAE
;
A
#
# COMPACT_ATOMS: atom_id res chain seq x y z
N ILE A 1 -12.31 19.13 -1.55
CA ILE A 1 -11.88 17.95 -2.34
C ILE A 1 -13.07 17.04 -2.47
N THR A 2 -13.52 16.79 -3.69
CA THR A 2 -14.58 15.80 -3.91
C THR A 2 -13.94 14.47 -4.36
N PRO A 3 -14.27 13.33 -3.74
CA PRO A 3 -13.60 12.05 -4.01
C PRO A 3 -13.55 11.64 -5.49
N TRP A 4 -14.58 11.98 -6.27
CA TRP A 4 -14.68 11.65 -7.69
C TRP A 4 -13.73 12.44 -8.60
N GLU A 5 -13.25 13.62 -8.18
CA GLU A 5 -12.17 14.34 -8.89
C GLU A 5 -10.87 13.52 -8.95
N PHE A 6 -10.70 12.61 -7.99
CA PHE A 6 -9.58 11.68 -7.89
C PHE A 6 -9.95 10.27 -8.38
N LYS A 7 -11.11 10.10 -9.02
CA LYS A 7 -11.67 8.80 -9.46
C LYS A 7 -11.92 7.80 -8.34
N ALA A 8 -11.94 8.24 -7.08
CA ALA A 8 -12.32 7.39 -5.96
C ALA A 8 -13.77 6.93 -6.12
N SER A 9 -14.01 5.64 -5.93
CA SER A 9 -15.36 5.07 -5.90
C SER A 9 -15.42 3.89 -4.94
N ARG A 10 -16.62 3.39 -4.65
CA ARG A 10 -16.77 2.22 -3.79
C ARG A 10 -16.08 1.01 -4.42
N GLY A 11 -15.22 0.33 -3.67
CA GLY A 11 -14.36 -0.75 -4.14
C GLY A 11 -13.13 -0.29 -4.91
N HIS A 12 -12.91 1.02 -5.05
CA HIS A 12 -11.75 1.58 -5.75
C HIS A 12 -11.15 2.73 -4.92
N PRO A 13 -10.38 2.40 -3.86
CA PRO A 13 -9.64 3.39 -3.11
C PRO A 13 -8.55 4.02 -3.99
N VAL A 14 -8.24 5.29 -3.75
CA VAL A 14 -7.18 6.00 -4.49
C VAL A 14 -6.24 6.68 -3.49
N SER A 15 -4.95 6.73 -3.83
CA SER A 15 -3.96 7.40 -2.99
C SER A 15 -3.16 8.44 -3.77
N THR A 16 -2.52 9.37 -3.05
CA THR A 16 -1.57 10.33 -3.64
C THR A 16 -0.14 9.76 -3.55
N PRO A 17 0.39 9.15 -4.63
CA PRO A 17 1.62 8.38 -4.56
C PRO A 17 2.84 9.18 -4.14
N TYR A 18 3.78 8.54 -3.45
CA TYR A 18 5.14 9.02 -3.30
C TYR A 18 5.98 8.64 -4.52
N ASP A 19 6.59 9.63 -5.17
CA ASP A 19 7.32 9.39 -6.42
C ASP A 19 8.54 8.47 -6.26
N TYR A 20 9.18 8.52 -5.09
CA TYR A 20 10.41 7.77 -4.84
C TYR A 20 10.19 6.27 -4.52
N LEU A 21 8.98 5.87 -4.14
CA LEU A 21 8.65 4.45 -3.95
C LEU A 21 8.44 3.77 -5.31
N ILE A 22 8.61 2.45 -5.39
CA ILE A 22 8.43 1.72 -6.66
C ILE A 22 6.94 1.42 -6.94
N GLY A 23 6.15 1.22 -5.88
CA GLY A 23 4.76 0.76 -5.99
C GLY A 23 4.69 -0.76 -6.03
N CYS A 24 3.57 -1.32 -6.47
CA CYS A 24 3.31 -2.76 -6.32
C CYS A 24 3.86 -3.64 -7.47
N ASP A 25 4.58 -3.06 -8.42
CA ASP A 25 5.40 -3.84 -9.36
C ASP A 25 6.75 -4.21 -8.70
N ASN A 26 6.68 -4.91 -7.57
CA ASN A 26 7.83 -5.32 -6.79
C ASN A 26 7.65 -6.73 -6.18
N GLU A 27 8.72 -7.25 -5.58
CA GLU A 27 8.72 -8.57 -4.96
C GLU A 27 7.81 -8.65 -3.74
N LEU A 28 7.73 -7.58 -2.93
CA LEU A 28 6.86 -7.52 -1.76
C LEU A 28 5.38 -7.72 -2.11
N ALA A 29 4.89 -7.14 -3.20
CA ALA A 29 3.50 -7.32 -3.61
C ALA A 29 3.18 -8.80 -3.89
N LYS A 30 4.10 -9.53 -4.52
CA LYS A 30 3.93 -10.97 -4.80
C LYS A 30 3.95 -11.83 -3.55
N LEU A 31 4.64 -11.38 -2.50
CA LEU A 31 4.78 -12.09 -1.23
C LEU A 31 3.61 -11.80 -0.27
N HIS A 32 3.10 -10.57 -0.26
CA HIS A 32 2.22 -10.06 0.80
C HIS A 32 0.80 -9.74 0.33
N THR A 33 0.47 -9.87 -0.95
CA THR A 33 -0.93 -9.80 -1.42
C THR A 33 -1.29 -10.93 -2.38
N SER A 34 -2.55 -11.37 -2.30
CA SER A 34 -3.15 -12.32 -3.24
C SER A 34 -3.52 -11.65 -4.58
N HIS A 35 -3.58 -10.32 -4.60
CA HIS A 35 -4.10 -9.49 -5.69
C HIS A 35 -3.11 -8.38 -6.10
N PRO A 36 -1.88 -8.72 -6.55
CA PRO A 36 -0.88 -7.72 -6.93
C PRO A 36 -1.36 -6.80 -8.06
N GLU A 37 -2.27 -7.25 -8.92
CA GLU A 37 -2.88 -6.47 -10.00
C GLU A 37 -3.83 -5.36 -9.52
N ALA A 38 -4.36 -5.49 -8.30
CA ALA A 38 -5.25 -4.50 -7.68
C ALA A 38 -4.50 -3.49 -6.81
N CYS A 39 -3.21 -3.72 -6.57
CA CYS A 39 -2.38 -2.93 -5.69
C CYS A 39 -1.89 -1.65 -6.38
N ASP A 40 -1.94 -0.52 -5.66
CA ASP A 40 -1.50 0.78 -6.13
C ASP A 40 -0.32 1.28 -5.29
N LYS A 41 0.38 2.29 -5.81
CA LYS A 41 1.58 2.85 -5.20
C LYS A 41 1.29 3.46 -3.82
N VAL A 42 2.23 3.28 -2.91
CA VAL A 42 2.21 3.89 -1.57
C VAL A 42 2.20 5.41 -1.68
N GLY A 43 1.39 6.07 -0.86
CA GLY A 43 1.06 7.48 -0.91
C GLY A 43 0.63 8.04 0.44
N GLY A 44 0.61 9.38 0.55
CA GLY A 44 0.39 10.09 1.82
C GLY A 44 -1.07 10.31 2.21
N VAL A 45 -1.99 10.36 1.24
CA VAL A 45 -3.44 10.51 1.45
C VAL A 45 -4.14 9.37 0.76
N ILE A 46 -5.11 8.73 1.44
CA ILE A 46 -5.96 7.68 0.88
C ILE A 46 -7.41 8.14 0.95
N ILE A 47 -8.12 8.03 -0.16
CA ILE A 47 -9.55 8.31 -0.28
C ILE A 47 -10.26 7.00 -0.54
N MET A 48 -11.17 6.61 0.35
CA MET A 48 -11.93 5.37 0.24
C MET A 48 -13.35 5.54 0.79
N HIS A 49 -14.27 4.70 0.33
CA HIS A 49 -15.63 4.67 0.86
C HIS A 49 -15.63 4.09 2.29
N ILE A 50 -16.54 4.56 3.15
CA ILE A 50 -16.59 4.17 4.57
C ILE A 50 -16.77 2.67 4.80
N ASP A 51 -17.52 1.99 3.92
CA ASP A 51 -17.69 0.54 4.00
C ASP A 51 -16.43 -0.24 3.62
N ASP A 52 -15.62 0.31 2.72
CA ASP A 52 -14.34 -0.29 2.32
C ASP A 52 -13.33 -0.09 3.45
N LEU A 53 -13.31 1.11 4.08
CA LEU A 53 -12.50 1.39 5.26
C LEU A 53 -12.74 0.39 6.40
N ARG A 54 -13.98 -0.01 6.65
CA ARG A 54 -14.29 -0.97 7.71
C ARG A 54 -13.69 -2.36 7.46
N LYS A 55 -13.62 -2.80 6.21
CA LYS A 55 -12.99 -4.08 5.83
C LYS A 55 -11.48 -3.94 5.85
N PHE A 56 -10.98 -2.89 5.20
CA PHE A 56 -9.58 -2.54 5.09
C PHE A 56 -8.90 -2.38 6.45
N ALA A 57 -9.54 -1.72 7.42
CA ALA A 57 -8.92 -1.41 8.71
C ALA A 57 -8.43 -2.67 9.45
N MET A 58 -9.15 -3.79 9.33
CA MET A 58 -8.75 -5.06 9.93
C MET A 58 -7.55 -5.68 9.19
N LEU A 59 -7.52 -5.57 7.87
CA LEU A 59 -6.46 -6.12 7.03
C LEU A 59 -5.18 -5.28 7.09
N TRP A 60 -5.31 -3.96 7.18
CA TRP A 60 -4.19 -3.03 7.19
C TRP A 60 -3.22 -3.33 8.33
N LEU A 61 -3.71 -3.49 9.57
CA LEU A 61 -2.84 -3.79 10.70
C LEU A 61 -2.06 -5.10 10.45
N HIS A 62 -2.77 -6.15 10.05
CA HIS A 62 -2.17 -7.45 9.79
C HIS A 62 -1.12 -7.39 8.67
N LYS A 63 -1.43 -6.79 7.52
CA LYS A 63 -0.49 -6.62 6.41
C LYS A 63 0.71 -5.76 6.78
N THR A 64 0.53 -4.74 7.62
CA THR A 64 1.65 -3.93 8.11
C THR A 64 2.57 -4.74 9.00
N GLU A 65 2.05 -5.64 9.84
CA GLU A 65 2.87 -6.53 10.67
C GLU A 65 3.62 -7.57 9.83
N GLU A 66 2.98 -8.13 8.79
CA GLU A 66 3.63 -9.04 7.83
C GLU A 66 4.81 -8.37 7.14
N VAL A 67 4.59 -7.17 6.57
CA VAL A 67 5.64 -6.40 5.92
C VAL A 67 6.72 -5.99 6.92
N ARG A 68 6.37 -5.59 8.16
CA ARG A 68 7.32 -5.24 9.23
C ARG A 68 8.25 -6.39 9.60
N ALA A 69 7.73 -7.61 9.61
CA ALA A 69 8.52 -8.81 9.89
C ALA A 69 9.50 -9.12 8.74
N ASP A 70 9.15 -8.77 7.51
CA ASP A 70 9.91 -9.06 6.30
C ASP A 70 10.99 -8.01 5.98
N ARG A 71 11.93 -7.83 6.91
CA ARG A 71 13.04 -6.87 6.74
C ARG A 71 14.03 -7.24 5.64
N ALA A 72 14.00 -8.49 5.15
CA ALA A 72 14.90 -8.95 4.10
C ALA A 72 14.64 -8.25 2.75
N HIS A 73 13.42 -7.78 2.52
CA HIS A 73 13.00 -7.19 1.24
C HIS A 73 12.89 -5.65 1.28
N TYR A 74 13.57 -4.98 2.22
CA TYR A 74 13.53 -3.51 2.36
C TYR A 74 14.56 -2.77 1.51
N ALA A 75 15.36 -3.51 0.74
CA ALA A 75 16.38 -2.92 -0.10
C ALA A 75 15.75 -1.90 -1.06
N ARG A 76 16.44 -0.77 -1.27
CA ARG A 76 15.95 0.35 -2.08
C ARG A 76 15.52 -0.05 -3.50
N ASN A 77 16.16 -1.07 -4.09
CA ASN A 77 15.80 -1.60 -5.40
C ASN A 77 14.47 -2.38 -5.42
N ILE A 78 13.92 -2.75 -4.26
CA ILE A 78 12.64 -3.45 -4.11
C ILE A 78 11.54 -2.45 -3.75
N THR A 79 11.76 -1.62 -2.73
CA THR A 79 10.72 -0.73 -2.19
C THR A 79 10.77 0.68 -2.77
N GLY A 80 11.94 1.13 -3.23
CA GLY A 80 12.22 2.53 -3.52
C GLY A 80 12.49 3.39 -2.28
N ASP A 81 12.58 2.79 -1.09
CA ASP A 81 12.88 3.53 0.15
C ASP A 81 14.28 4.15 0.08
N ILE A 82 14.35 5.45 -0.22
CA ILE A 82 15.61 6.19 -0.35
C ILE A 82 16.30 6.44 0.99
N TYR A 83 15.60 6.23 2.10
CA TYR A 83 16.15 6.43 3.45
C TYR A 83 16.74 5.15 4.03
N GLU A 84 16.50 4.00 3.39
CA GLU A 84 17.07 2.68 3.74
C GLU A 84 16.94 2.32 5.23
N SER A 85 15.94 2.88 5.89
CA SER A 85 15.68 2.74 7.34
C SER A 85 14.47 1.86 7.62
N GLY A 86 13.77 1.42 6.57
CA GLY A 86 12.74 0.39 6.63
C GLY A 86 11.36 0.89 7.06
N TRP A 87 11.27 1.99 7.83
CA TRP A 87 9.99 2.52 8.29
C TRP A 87 9.06 2.95 7.14
N ILE A 88 9.61 3.40 6.00
CA ILE A 88 8.80 3.70 4.81
C ILE A 88 8.39 2.42 4.10
N SER A 89 9.27 1.41 4.09
CA SER A 89 8.97 0.10 3.52
C SER A 89 7.77 -0.56 4.23
N GLU A 90 7.58 -0.33 5.53
CA GLU A 90 6.39 -0.78 6.27
C GLU A 90 5.08 -0.21 5.73
N MET A 91 5.08 0.96 5.09
CA MET A 91 3.87 1.59 4.56
C MET A 91 3.23 0.79 3.42
N TYR A 92 3.97 -0.11 2.76
CA TYR A 92 3.40 -1.03 1.78
C TYR A 92 2.28 -1.91 2.34
N GLY A 93 2.27 -2.17 3.65
CA GLY A 93 1.22 -2.96 4.29
C GLY A 93 -0.19 -2.40 4.05
N TYR A 94 -0.35 -1.07 3.98
CA TYR A 94 -1.65 -0.48 3.66
C TYR A 94 -2.01 -0.70 2.19
N SER A 95 -1.04 -0.59 1.27
CA SER A 95 -1.32 -0.77 -0.16
C SER A 95 -1.72 -2.22 -0.46
N PHE A 96 -1.08 -3.18 0.21
CA PHE A 96 -1.45 -4.59 0.15
C PHE A 96 -2.80 -4.86 0.81
N GLY A 97 -3.04 -4.29 2.00
CA GLY A 97 -4.35 -4.43 2.67
C GLY A 97 -5.52 -3.82 1.89
N ALA A 98 -5.26 -2.80 1.06
CA ALA A 98 -6.26 -2.20 0.19
C ALA A 98 -6.52 -3.00 -1.10
N ALA A 99 -5.61 -3.89 -1.47
CA ALA A 99 -5.72 -4.74 -2.65
C ALA A 99 -6.51 -6.05 -2.40
N GLU A 100 -6.62 -6.47 -1.13
CA GLU A 100 -7.44 -7.62 -0.69
C GLU A 100 -8.95 -7.33 -0.68
#